data_AF-A0A560EWD5-F1
#
_entry.id   AF-A0A560EWD5-F1
#
_cell.length_a   1.000
_cell.length_b   1.000
_cell.length_c   1.000
_cell.angle_alpha   90.00
_cell.angle_beta   90.00
_cell.angle_gamma   90.00
#
_symmetry.space_group_name_H-M   'P 1'
#
loop_
_entity.id
_entity.type
_entity.pdbx_description
1 polymer ?
#
loop_
_entity_poly.entity_id
_entity_poly.type
_entity_poly.pdbx_seq_one_letter_code
_entity_poly.pdbx_strand_id
1 'polypeptide(L)'
;MLTLTLLAPGAMARSATATPCDLAQIRDADLDDALGRRSVEIISRAGRVGWETDARLKHLVTPTATISIGTNDVVLILEPGVAGSHRLAKTVNADSYRYRDMTYVRVPDTACRLQKITVMFTDTIRKRETKVDFAYVEGRLVSASGQQQPYSEGPMERSEGKD
;
A
#
# COMPACT_ATOMS: atom_id res chain seq x y z
N MET A 1 29.76 -49.23 -24.40
CA MET A 1 29.17 -48.60 -23.21
C MET A 1 30.18 -47.61 -22.65
N LEU A 2 29.95 -46.31 -22.84
CA LEU A 2 30.79 -45.24 -22.27
C LEU A 2 29.86 -44.31 -21.48
N THR A 3 30.02 -44.30 -20.16
CA THR A 3 29.34 -43.41 -19.21
C THR A 3 30.10 -42.10 -19.11
N LEU A 4 29.44 -40.97 -19.39
CA LEU A 4 29.98 -39.64 -19.12
C LEU A 4 29.14 -38.98 -18.01
N THR A 5 29.79 -38.74 -16.88
CA THR A 5 29.23 -38.19 -15.65
C THR A 5 29.00 -36.68 -15.80
N LEU A 6 27.76 -36.21 -15.64
CA LEU A 6 27.46 -34.78 -15.52
C LEU A 6 27.80 -34.30 -14.09
N LEU A 7 28.69 -33.31 -13.96
CA LEU A 7 28.79 -32.48 -12.76
C LEU A 7 27.93 -31.23 -12.94
N ALA A 8 26.91 -31.06 -12.09
CA ALA A 8 26.17 -29.81 -11.95
C ALA A 8 26.85 -28.92 -10.89
N PRO A 9 27.15 -27.64 -11.16
CA PRO A 9 27.58 -26.71 -10.13
C PRO A 9 26.41 -26.34 -9.21
N GLY A 10 26.60 -26.53 -7.91
CA GLY A 10 25.61 -26.25 -6.87
C GLY A 10 25.24 -24.77 -6.79
N ALA A 11 23.93 -24.50 -6.86
CA ALA A 11 23.38 -23.20 -6.53
C ALA A 11 23.51 -22.97 -5.02
N MET A 12 24.30 -21.99 -4.61
CA MET A 12 24.24 -21.46 -3.24
C MET A 12 22.86 -20.84 -3.00
N ALA A 13 22.03 -21.51 -2.21
CA ALA A 13 20.81 -20.93 -1.67
C ALA A 13 21.21 -19.78 -0.73
N ARG A 14 21.02 -18.54 -1.16
CA ARG A 14 21.14 -17.37 -0.31
C ARG A 14 20.00 -17.39 0.69
N SER A 15 20.28 -17.77 1.93
CA SER A 15 19.32 -17.65 3.03
C SER A 15 18.94 -16.19 3.18
N ALA A 16 17.74 -15.84 2.71
CA ALA A 16 17.13 -14.57 3.03
C ALA A 16 16.87 -14.58 4.54
N THR A 17 17.65 -13.82 5.30
CA THR A 17 17.33 -13.51 6.68
C THR A 17 15.95 -12.87 6.70
N ALA A 18 14.95 -13.61 7.21
CA ALA A 18 13.60 -13.10 7.39
C ALA A 18 13.68 -11.78 8.17
N THR A 19 13.08 -10.73 7.63
CA THR A 19 13.06 -9.43 8.31
C THR A 19 12.12 -9.57 9.51
N PRO A 20 12.53 -9.17 10.73
CA PRO A 20 11.62 -9.21 11.88
C PRO A 20 10.35 -8.44 11.55
N CYS A 21 9.19 -9.06 11.81
CA CYS A 21 7.91 -8.44 11.60
C CYS A 21 7.71 -7.27 12.58
N ASP A 22 7.70 -6.05 12.06
CA ASP A 22 7.51 -4.82 12.84
C ASP A 22 6.16 -4.74 13.58
N LEU A 23 5.24 -5.64 13.26
CA LEU A 23 3.89 -5.72 13.81
C LEU A 23 3.70 -6.94 14.74
N ALA A 24 4.75 -7.67 15.09
CA ALA A 24 4.65 -8.91 15.85
C ALA A 24 4.04 -8.75 17.26
N GLN A 25 4.01 -7.52 17.80
CA GLN A 25 3.49 -7.22 19.15
C GLN A 25 2.22 -6.36 19.11
N ILE A 26 1.66 -6.08 17.93
CA ILE A 26 0.46 -5.26 17.84
C ILE A 26 -0.75 -6.05 18.31
N ARG A 27 -1.64 -5.42 19.08
CA ARG A 27 -2.93 -6.02 19.40
C ARG A 27 -3.74 -6.06 18.12
N ASP A 28 -4.48 -7.15 17.90
CA ASP A 28 -5.31 -7.27 16.71
C ASP A 28 -6.19 -6.04 16.52
N ALA A 29 -6.86 -5.56 17.57
CA ALA A 29 -7.73 -4.38 17.56
C ALA A 29 -7.09 -3.12 16.97
N ASP A 30 -5.76 -2.96 17.08
CA ASP A 30 -5.04 -1.76 16.62
C ASP A 30 -4.42 -1.92 15.23
N LEU A 31 -4.50 -3.13 14.62
CA LEU A 31 -3.81 -3.45 13.37
C LEU A 31 -4.28 -2.57 12.21
N ASP A 32 -5.60 -2.40 12.05
CA ASP A 32 -6.17 -1.62 10.94
C ASP A 32 -5.73 -0.15 11.00
N ASP A 33 -5.79 0.44 12.19
CA ASP A 33 -5.34 1.81 12.43
C ASP A 33 -3.83 1.97 12.17
N ALA A 34 -3.02 1.03 12.65
CA ALA A 34 -1.58 1.06 12.40
C ALA A 34 -1.23 0.92 10.91
N LEU A 35 -1.92 0.03 10.19
CA LEU A 35 -1.74 -0.12 8.74
C LEU A 35 -2.24 1.10 7.98
N GLY A 36 -3.37 1.69 8.38
CA GLY A 36 -3.93 2.89 7.76
C GLY A 36 -2.98 4.07 7.88
N ARG A 37 -2.46 4.33 9.09
CA ARG A 37 -1.42 5.35 9.32
C ARG A 37 -0.16 5.04 8.51
N ARG A 38 0.24 3.78 8.40
CA ARG A 38 1.42 3.37 7.62
C ARG A 38 1.22 3.59 6.12
N SER A 39 0.04 3.31 5.57
CA SER A 39 -0.31 3.62 4.17
C SER A 39 -0.20 5.11 3.88
N VAL A 40 -0.74 5.94 4.78
CA VAL A 40 -0.65 7.40 4.70
C VAL A 40 0.80 7.88 4.81
N GLU A 41 1.59 7.30 5.71
CA GLU A 41 3.02 7.60 5.87
C GLU A 41 3.79 7.34 4.56
N ILE A 42 3.53 6.19 3.91
CA ILE A 42 4.16 5.82 2.64
C ILE A 42 3.86 6.86 1.56
N ILE A 43 2.59 7.18 1.32
CA ILE A 43 2.20 8.17 0.30
C ILE A 43 2.78 9.55 0.63
N SER A 44 2.70 9.97 1.89
CA SER A 44 3.20 11.27 2.34
C SER A 44 4.72 11.41 2.17
N ARG A 45 5.50 10.37 2.47
CA ARG A 45 6.96 10.37 2.31
C ARG A 45 7.35 10.27 0.85
N ALA A 46 6.70 9.38 0.12
CA ALA A 46 6.97 9.19 -1.29
C ALA A 46 6.65 10.44 -2.11
N GLY A 47 5.72 11.29 -1.67
CA GLY A 47 5.43 12.58 -2.32
C GLY A 47 6.46 13.70 -2.08
N ARG A 48 7.43 13.52 -1.18
CA ARG A 48 8.40 14.57 -0.79
C ARG A 48 9.61 14.61 -1.71
N VAL A 49 10.31 15.76 -1.69
CA VAL A 49 11.68 15.85 -2.20
C VAL A 49 12.60 14.97 -1.35
N GLY A 50 13.55 14.28 -1.98
CA GLY A 50 14.50 13.39 -1.30
C GLY A 50 13.93 12.00 -0.97
N TRP A 51 12.82 11.61 -1.60
CA TRP A 51 12.21 10.28 -1.42
C TRP A 51 13.18 9.14 -1.77
N GLU A 52 14.12 9.37 -2.69
CA GLU A 52 15.12 8.39 -3.15
C GLU A 52 16.06 7.97 -2.02
N THR A 53 16.29 8.85 -1.05
CA THR A 53 17.20 8.63 0.09
C THR A 53 16.47 8.44 1.41
N ASP A 54 15.13 8.52 1.44
CA ASP A 54 14.34 8.30 2.67
C ASP A 54 14.45 6.84 3.15
N ALA A 55 15.27 6.64 4.19
CA ALA A 55 15.51 5.33 4.80
C ALA A 55 14.24 4.72 5.41
N ARG A 56 13.34 5.54 5.94
CA ARG A 56 12.07 5.07 6.51
C ARG A 56 11.15 4.59 5.40
N LEU A 57 11.07 5.29 4.27
CA LEU A 57 10.29 4.85 3.11
C LEU A 57 10.82 3.52 2.55
N LYS A 58 12.16 3.36 2.44
CA LYS A 58 12.80 2.10 2.02
C LYS A 58 12.53 0.94 2.98
N HIS A 59 12.41 1.23 4.28
CA HIS A 59 12.05 0.23 5.28
C HIS A 59 10.58 -0.21 5.12
N LEU A 60 9.68 0.74 4.91
CA LEU A 60 8.23 0.51 4.80
C LEU A 60 7.82 -0.20 3.50
N VAL A 61 8.58 -0.07 2.43
CA VAL A 61 8.24 -0.60 1.10
C VAL A 61 9.20 -1.70 0.69
N THR A 62 8.69 -2.86 0.28
CA THR A 62 9.54 -3.91 -0.27
C THR A 62 10.08 -3.48 -1.65
N PRO A 63 11.35 -3.81 -2.00
CA PRO A 63 11.92 -3.41 -3.29
C PRO A 63 11.14 -3.93 -4.51
N THR A 64 10.41 -5.03 -4.34
CA THR A 64 9.60 -5.70 -5.37
C THR A 64 8.11 -5.39 -5.26
N ALA A 65 7.70 -4.40 -4.44
CA ALA A 65 6.29 -4.09 -4.27
C ALA A 65 5.66 -3.73 -5.62
N THR A 66 4.52 -4.34 -5.94
CA THR A 66 3.80 -4.06 -7.19
C THR A 66 2.89 -2.86 -6.99
N ILE A 67 3.10 -1.81 -7.78
CA ILE A 67 2.35 -0.57 -7.66
C ILE A 67 1.59 -0.31 -8.96
N SER A 68 0.30 -0.01 -8.86
CA SER A 68 -0.52 0.35 -10.00
C SER A 68 -1.48 1.49 -9.67
N ILE A 69 -1.92 2.20 -10.71
CA ILE A 69 -3.01 3.16 -10.62
C ILE A 69 -3.85 3.09 -11.88
N GLY A 70 -5.16 3.15 -11.70
CA GLY A 70 -6.13 3.15 -12.79
C GLY A 70 -7.04 4.36 -12.77
N THR A 71 -7.74 4.52 -13.89
CA THR A 71 -8.91 5.40 -14.03
C THR A 71 -9.88 4.67 -14.94
N ASN A 72 -11.11 4.45 -14.46
CA ASN A 72 -12.08 3.57 -15.13
C ASN A 72 -11.45 2.17 -15.40
N ASP A 73 -11.54 1.69 -16.64
CA ASP A 73 -11.07 0.36 -17.06
C ASP A 73 -9.57 0.31 -17.44
N VAL A 74 -8.85 1.43 -17.36
CA VAL A 74 -7.42 1.48 -17.71
C VAL A 74 -6.58 1.37 -16.45
N VAL A 75 -5.67 0.39 -16.42
CA VAL A 75 -4.71 0.19 -15.33
C VAL A 75 -3.29 0.44 -15.85
N LEU A 76 -2.57 1.33 -15.17
CA LEU A 76 -1.16 1.58 -15.39
C LEU A 76 -0.34 0.90 -14.29
N ILE A 77 0.53 -0.02 -14.68
CA ILE A 77 1.55 -0.59 -13.79
C ILE A 77 2.71 0.41 -13.69
N LEU A 78 3.10 0.74 -12.47
CA LEU A 78 4.21 1.64 -12.17
C LEU A 78 5.49 0.85 -11.89
N GLU A 79 6.57 1.59 -11.66
CA GLU A 79 7.85 1.04 -11.23
C GLU A 79 7.69 0.26 -9.91
N PRO A 80 8.51 -0.75 -9.64
CA PRO A 80 8.41 -1.48 -8.38
C PRO A 80 8.90 -0.64 -7.19
N GLY A 81 8.40 -1.00 -6.01
CA GLY A 81 8.92 -0.51 -4.73
C GLY A 81 8.76 1.00 -4.53
N VAL A 82 9.83 1.64 -4.05
CA VAL A 82 9.82 3.05 -3.64
C VAL A 82 9.60 4.00 -4.84
N ALA A 83 10.14 3.68 -6.02
CA ALA A 83 9.95 4.50 -7.21
C ALA A 83 8.48 4.52 -7.67
N GLY A 84 7.82 3.36 -7.69
CA GLY A 84 6.38 3.29 -7.96
C GLY A 84 5.56 4.01 -6.90
N SER A 85 5.95 3.89 -5.63
CA SER A 85 5.28 4.59 -4.53
C SER A 85 5.38 6.11 -4.70
N HIS A 86 6.53 6.63 -5.16
CA HIS A 86 6.69 8.04 -5.49
C HIS A 86 5.75 8.46 -6.62
N ARG A 87 5.76 7.70 -7.73
CA ARG A 87 4.90 8.00 -8.88
C ARG A 87 3.42 7.94 -8.51
N LEU A 88 3.00 6.94 -7.72
CA LEU A 88 1.66 6.85 -7.16
C LEU A 88 1.32 8.08 -6.32
N ALA A 89 2.18 8.49 -5.39
CA ALA A 89 1.96 9.66 -4.54
C ALA A 89 1.81 10.95 -5.37
N LYS A 90 2.62 11.12 -6.43
CA LYS A 90 2.53 12.26 -7.35
C LYS A 90 1.23 12.26 -8.16
N THR A 91 0.72 11.10 -8.56
CA THR A 91 -0.57 10.97 -9.27
C THR A 91 -1.76 11.19 -8.34
N VAL A 92 -1.68 10.65 -7.11
CA VAL A 92 -2.70 10.83 -6.07
C VAL A 92 -2.82 12.30 -5.67
N ASN A 93 -1.69 12.98 -5.45
CA ASN A 93 -1.61 14.40 -5.12
C ASN A 93 -2.59 14.85 -4.02
N ALA A 94 -2.81 13.98 -3.02
CA ALA A 94 -3.84 14.20 -2.03
C ALA A 94 -3.40 15.18 -0.94
N ASP A 95 -4.35 15.99 -0.50
CA ASP A 95 -4.25 16.86 0.67
C ASP A 95 -4.92 16.25 1.91
N SER A 96 -5.78 15.26 1.72
CA SER A 96 -6.55 14.63 2.79
C SER A 96 -6.77 13.15 2.52
N TYR A 97 -7.04 12.40 3.59
CA TYR A 97 -7.26 10.97 3.53
C TYR A 97 -8.33 10.53 4.53
N ARG A 98 -8.93 9.38 4.26
CA ARG A 98 -9.74 8.62 5.22
C ARG A 98 -9.55 7.14 4.99
N TYR A 99 -9.50 6.36 6.05
CA TYR A 99 -9.61 4.92 6.00
C TYR A 99 -10.76 4.51 6.92
N ARG A 100 -11.50 3.50 6.52
CA ARG A 100 -12.62 2.96 7.29
C ARG A 100 -12.11 1.70 8.01
N ASP A 101 -12.57 1.50 9.24
CA ASP A 101 -12.44 0.21 9.92
C ASP A 101 -13.00 -0.88 9.01
N MET A 102 -12.14 -1.79 8.57
CA MET A 102 -12.52 -2.80 7.60
C MET A 102 -13.33 -3.89 8.30
N THR A 103 -14.52 -4.17 7.77
CA THR A 103 -15.36 -5.33 8.14
C THR A 103 -14.81 -6.65 7.59
N TYR A 104 -13.48 -6.81 7.53
CA TYR A 104 -12.90 -8.11 7.18
C TYR A 104 -12.92 -9.01 8.41
N VAL A 105 -13.38 -10.25 8.21
CA VAL A 105 -13.29 -11.32 9.21
C VAL A 105 -11.80 -11.54 9.48
N ARG A 106 -11.32 -11.05 10.62
CA ARG A 106 -9.94 -11.25 11.09
C ARG A 106 -9.73 -12.74 11.35
N VAL A 107 -8.69 -13.30 10.76
CA VAL A 107 -8.19 -14.62 11.17
C VAL A 107 -7.21 -14.36 12.32
N PRO A 108 -7.47 -14.87 13.55
CA PRO A 108 -6.59 -14.63 14.69
C PRO A 108 -5.14 -15.04 14.41
N ASP A 109 -4.17 -14.35 15.03
CA ASP A 109 -2.72 -14.66 15.05
C ASP A 109 -1.91 -14.39 13.77
N THR A 110 -2.26 -13.38 12.98
CA THR A 110 -1.62 -13.20 11.66
C THR A 110 -1.14 -11.80 11.31
N ALA A 111 -0.82 -10.92 12.28
CA ALA A 111 -0.29 -9.57 12.02
C ALA A 111 0.94 -9.53 11.08
N CYS A 112 1.68 -10.64 10.97
CA CYS A 112 2.85 -10.79 10.09
C CYS A 112 2.56 -11.47 8.75
N ARG A 113 1.35 -11.98 8.53
CA ARG A 113 0.93 -12.53 7.23
C ARG A 113 0.43 -11.41 6.31
N LEU A 114 -0.14 -11.80 5.17
CA LEU A 114 -0.77 -10.88 4.24
C LEU A 114 -1.92 -10.13 4.92
N GLN A 115 -1.74 -8.82 5.10
CA GLN A 115 -2.75 -7.90 5.57
C GLN A 115 -3.17 -6.97 4.44
N LYS A 116 -4.43 -6.54 4.42
CA LYS A 116 -4.94 -5.62 3.41
C LYS A 116 -5.66 -4.46 4.07
N ILE A 117 -5.41 -3.25 3.58
CA ILE A 117 -6.17 -2.06 3.98
C ILE A 117 -6.51 -1.19 2.79
N THR A 118 -7.71 -0.60 2.80
CA THR A 118 -8.12 0.39 1.82
C THR A 118 -8.03 1.78 2.44
N VAL A 119 -7.34 2.69 1.77
CA VAL A 119 -7.34 4.12 2.13
C VAL A 119 -7.86 4.93 0.96
N MET A 120 -8.71 5.89 1.27
CA MET A 120 -9.21 6.87 0.30
C MET A 120 -8.41 8.17 0.46
N PHE A 121 -7.83 8.62 -0.63
CA PHE A 121 -7.07 9.86 -0.71
C PHE A 121 -7.82 10.88 -1.55
N THR A 122 -7.85 12.14 -1.11
CA THR A 122 -8.61 13.21 -1.77
C THR A 122 -7.67 14.34 -2.18
N ASP A 123 -7.71 14.70 -3.46
CA ASP A 123 -7.18 15.95 -4.01
C ASP A 123 -8.38 16.90 -4.16
N THR A 124 -8.54 17.79 -3.18
CA THR A 124 -9.65 18.75 -3.12
C THR A 124 -9.55 19.82 -4.18
N ILE A 125 -8.33 20.16 -4.60
CA ILE A 125 -8.06 21.16 -5.64
C ILE A 125 -8.55 20.65 -6.99
N ARG A 126 -8.24 19.39 -7.33
CA ARG A 126 -8.64 18.78 -8.62
C ARG A 126 -9.95 18.00 -8.56
N LYS A 127 -10.60 17.95 -7.40
CA LYS A 127 -11.81 17.18 -7.13
C LYS A 127 -11.68 15.72 -7.56
N ARG A 128 -10.56 15.10 -7.15
CA ARG A 128 -10.27 13.69 -7.40
C ARG A 128 -10.19 12.92 -6.10
N GLU A 129 -10.75 11.73 -6.14
CA GLU A 129 -10.65 10.76 -5.07
C GLU A 129 -9.90 9.54 -5.62
N THR A 130 -8.93 9.06 -4.87
CA THR A 130 -8.19 7.84 -5.21
C THR A 130 -8.37 6.82 -4.10
N LYS A 131 -9.10 5.75 -4.39
CA LYS A 131 -9.17 4.58 -3.52
C LYS A 131 -7.94 3.72 -3.77
N VAL A 132 -7.13 3.49 -2.75
CA VAL A 132 -5.93 2.67 -2.86
C VAL A 132 -6.05 1.47 -1.92
N ASP A 133 -5.99 0.28 -2.51
CA ASP A 133 -5.92 -0.98 -1.77
C ASP A 133 -4.44 -1.34 -1.56
N PHE A 134 -4.01 -1.33 -0.30
CA PHE A 134 -2.66 -1.68 0.12
C PHE A 134 -2.62 -3.10 0.65
N ALA A 135 -1.53 -3.80 0.35
CA ALA A 135 -1.23 -5.12 0.87
C ALA A 135 0.13 -5.13 1.57
N TYR A 136 0.17 -5.71 2.77
CA TYR A 136 1.34 -5.78 3.62
C TYR A 136 1.72 -7.21 3.93
N VAL A 137 3.01 -7.52 4.01
CA VAL A 137 3.55 -8.75 4.58
C VAL A 137 4.64 -8.34 5.57
N GLU A 138 4.61 -8.90 6.79
CA GLU A 138 5.52 -8.50 7.88
C GLU A 138 5.50 -6.98 8.16
N GLY A 139 4.37 -6.33 7.88
CA GLY A 139 4.19 -4.87 8.00
C GLY A 139 4.83 -4.04 6.88
N ARG A 140 5.44 -4.66 5.88
CA ARG A 140 6.02 -3.96 4.72
C ARG A 140 5.11 -4.03 3.51
N LEU A 141 5.02 -2.94 2.75
CA LEU A 141 4.19 -2.86 1.56
C LEU A 141 4.69 -3.84 0.49
N VAL A 142 3.82 -4.73 0.04
CA VAL A 142 4.07 -5.65 -1.08
C VAL A 142 3.23 -5.34 -2.31
N SER A 143 2.10 -4.63 -2.15
CA SER A 143 1.32 -4.15 -3.28
C SER A 143 0.49 -2.92 -2.93
N ALA A 144 0.31 -2.01 -3.88
CA ALA A 144 -0.65 -0.91 -3.80
C ALA A 144 -1.36 -0.74 -5.15
N SER A 145 -2.68 -0.81 -5.16
CA SER A 145 -3.51 -0.65 -6.36
C SER A 145 -4.47 0.51 -6.18
N GLY A 146 -4.22 1.61 -6.89
CA GLY A 146 -5.05 2.81 -6.90
C GLY A 146 -6.13 2.77 -7.98
N GLN A 147 -7.31 3.28 -7.66
CA GLN A 147 -8.33 3.65 -8.65
C GLN A 147 -8.77 5.08 -8.38
N GLN A 148 -8.58 5.93 -9.39
CA GLN A 148 -8.87 7.35 -9.31
C GLN A 148 -10.19 7.66 -10.02
N GLN A 149 -11.03 8.45 -9.37
CA GLN A 149 -12.31 8.91 -9.90
C GLN A 149 -12.52 10.40 -9.59
N PRO A 150 -13.21 11.15 -10.46
CA PRO A 150 -13.69 12.47 -10.09
C PRO A 150 -14.77 12.34 -9.00
N TYR A 151 -14.91 13.36 -8.16
CA TYR A 151 -16.04 13.47 -7.25
C TYR A 151 -16.66 14.86 -7.31
N SER A 152 -17.92 14.93 -6.87
CA SER A 152 -18.64 16.18 -6.67
C SER A 152 -19.20 16.18 -5.25
N GLU A 153 -19.16 17.32 -4.60
CA GLU A 153 -19.71 17.53 -3.27
C GLU A 153 -20.50 18.84 -3.22
N GLY A 154 -21.46 18.90 -2.30
CA GLY A 154 -22.36 20.04 -2.11
C GLY A 154 -23.30 19.78 -0.93
N PRO A 155 -23.99 20.82 -0.43
CA PRO A 155 -24.96 20.66 0.63
C PRO A 155 -26.13 19.79 0.16
N MET A 156 -26.64 18.94 1.06
CA MET A 156 -27.95 18.32 0.88
C MET A 156 -29.01 19.26 1.42
N GLU A 157 -30.11 19.45 0.68
CA GLU A 157 -31.28 20.16 1.19
C GLU A 157 -31.84 19.36 2.37
N ARG A 158 -31.92 20.00 3.55
CA ARG A 158 -32.59 19.39 4.70
C ARG A 158 -34.09 19.56 4.48
N SER A 159 -34.84 18.47 4.49
CA SER A 159 -36.29 18.55 4.58
C SER A 159 -36.65 19.15 5.94
N GLU A 160 -37.19 20.36 5.97
CA GLU A 160 -37.81 20.91 7.18
C GLU A 160 -39.06 20.07 7.47
N GLY A 161 -38.97 19.21 8.49
CA GLY A 161 -40.16 18.60 9.08
C GLY A 161 -40.98 19.71 9.73
N LYS A 162 -42.19 19.95 9.21
CA LYS A 162 -43.21 20.66 9.98
C LYS A 162 -43.69 19.69 11.06
N ASP A 163 -43.25 19.93 12.29
CA ASP A 163 -43.90 19.40 13.50
C ASP A 163 -45.31 20.01 13.66
#